data_AF-A0A521HZD6-F1
#
_entry.id   AF-A0A521HZD6-F1
#
_cell.length_a   1.000
_cell.length_b   1.000
_cell.length_c   1.000
_cell.angle_alpha   90.00
_cell.angle_beta   90.00
_cell.angle_gamma   90.00
#
_symmetry.space_group_name_H-M   'P 1'
#
loop_
_entity.id
_entity.type
_entity.pdbx_description
1 polymer ?
#
loop_
_entity_poly.entity_id
_entity_poly.type
_entity_poly.pdbx_seq_one_letter_code
_entity_poly.pdbx_strand_id
1 'polypeptide(L)'
;MQETITTGKIVSGYRAWMQENKRAASNVLEFGAWWRLDTTYWRVAWIETTSELYAAEQKPSDRYIVLTWLDKKEVNELMKKWFDGNNLSALLHRFAPEPPTQAALPT
;
A
#
# COMPACT_ATOMS: atom_id res chain seq x y z
N MET A 1 3.68 -7.31 -20.88
CA MET A 1 3.01 -8.32 -20.02
C MET A 1 2.45 -7.54 -18.85
N GLN A 2 1.14 -7.55 -18.61
CA GLN A 2 0.57 -6.82 -17.46
C GLN A 2 0.75 -7.69 -16.23
N GLU A 3 1.79 -7.42 -15.44
CA GLU A 3 1.91 -7.99 -14.10
C GLU A 3 0.71 -7.53 -13.28
N THR A 4 -0.16 -8.47 -12.94
CA THR A 4 -1.33 -8.23 -12.11
C THR A 4 -0.84 -7.92 -10.70
N ILE A 5 -0.60 -6.64 -10.41
CA ILE A 5 -0.20 -6.20 -9.08
C ILE A 5 -1.34 -6.57 -8.12
N THR A 6 -1.10 -7.59 -7.31
CA THR A 6 -2.07 -8.06 -6.32
C THR A 6 -1.95 -7.17 -5.09
N THR A 7 -3.04 -6.51 -4.70
CA THR A 7 -3.06 -5.70 -3.48
C THR A 7 -2.76 -6.54 -2.25
N GLY A 8 -2.00 -5.96 -1.31
CA GLY A 8 -1.65 -6.59 -0.05
C GLY A 8 -0.58 -7.68 -0.11
N LYS A 9 0.02 -7.95 -1.28
CA LYS A 9 1.13 -8.90 -1.44
C LYS A 9 2.48 -8.18 -1.49
N ILE A 10 3.48 -8.77 -0.84
CA ILE A 10 4.88 -8.34 -0.97
C ILE A 10 5.42 -8.76 -2.34
N VAL A 11 5.84 -7.77 -3.13
CA VAL A 11 6.42 -7.92 -4.46
C VAL A 11 7.86 -7.40 -4.43
N SER A 12 8.74 -7.97 -5.25
CA SER A 12 10.13 -7.52 -5.41
C SER A 12 10.27 -6.71 -6.70
N GLY A 13 11.25 -5.82 -6.79
CA GLY A 13 11.44 -4.96 -7.97
C GLY A 13 10.89 -3.55 -7.80
N TYR A 14 10.86 -3.01 -6.57
CA TYR A 14 10.35 -1.66 -6.29
C TYR A 14 10.97 -0.59 -7.19
N ARG A 15 12.29 -0.63 -7.39
CA ARG A 15 12.99 0.35 -8.26
C ARG A 15 12.52 0.28 -9.70
N ALA A 16 12.37 -0.93 -10.25
CA ALA A 16 11.87 -1.11 -11.62
C ALA A 16 10.42 -0.62 -11.71
N TRP A 17 9.57 -1.05 -10.77
CA TRP A 17 8.15 -0.65 -10.70
C TRP A 17 7.94 0.87 -10.61
N MET A 18 8.79 1.59 -9.85
CA MET A 18 8.76 3.06 -9.76
C MET A 18 9.22 3.75 -11.05
N GLN A 19 10.11 3.11 -11.81
CA GLN A 19 10.56 3.62 -13.11
C GLN A 19 9.58 3.31 -14.25
N GLU A 20 8.62 2.40 -14.02
CA GLU A 20 7.60 2.10 -15.00
C GLU A 20 6.52 3.20 -15.11
N ASN A 21 6.07 3.42 -16.34
CA ASN A 21 4.91 4.25 -16.66
C ASN A 21 5.02 5.70 -16.16
N LYS A 22 3.89 6.27 -15.74
CA LYS A 22 3.75 7.66 -15.30
C LYS A 22 4.34 7.91 -13.90
N ARG A 23 4.71 6.86 -13.14
CA ARG A 23 5.13 6.93 -11.72
C ARG A 23 6.43 7.69 -11.53
N ALA A 24 7.37 7.57 -12.47
CA ALA A 24 8.65 8.27 -12.42
C ALA A 24 8.52 9.81 -12.49
N ALA A 25 7.43 10.30 -13.08
CA ALA A 25 7.13 11.74 -13.23
C ALA A 25 6.05 12.22 -12.25
N SER A 26 5.53 11.34 -11.39
CA SER A 26 4.44 11.64 -10.47
C SER A 26 4.93 12.27 -9.18
N ASN A 27 4.11 13.17 -8.63
CA ASN A 27 4.27 13.57 -7.24
C ASN A 27 3.97 12.38 -6.33
N VAL A 28 4.90 12.10 -5.42
CA VAL A 28 4.76 11.06 -4.41
C VAL A 28 4.58 11.73 -3.06
N LEU A 29 3.45 11.45 -2.41
CA LEU A 29 3.16 11.94 -1.07
C LEU A 29 3.57 10.88 -0.05
N GLU A 30 4.56 11.19 0.78
CA GLU A 30 5.08 10.28 1.80
C GLU A 30 4.34 10.46 3.13
N PHE A 31 3.86 9.35 3.70
CA PHE A 31 3.18 9.36 5.00
C PHE A 31 4.10 8.97 6.16
N GLY A 32 5.38 8.70 5.88
CA GLY A 32 6.39 8.32 6.85
C GLY A 32 6.99 6.94 6.61
N ALA A 33 8.14 6.71 7.24
CA ALA A 33 8.99 5.55 7.01
C ALA A 33 9.08 4.59 8.22
N TRP A 34 8.16 4.73 9.17
CA TRP A 34 8.14 4.01 10.44
C TRP A 34 7.06 2.93 10.51
N TRP A 35 6.43 2.59 9.39
CA TRP A 35 5.38 1.57 9.35
C TRP A 35 6.01 0.21 9.52
N ARG A 36 5.62 -0.53 10.55
CA ARG A 36 6.18 -1.83 10.86
C ARG A 36 5.26 -2.93 10.33
N LEU A 37 5.85 -3.89 9.62
CA LEU A 37 5.25 -5.19 9.35
C LEU A 37 6.17 -6.24 9.97
N ASP A 38 5.67 -6.96 10.96
CA ASP A 38 6.46 -7.86 11.80
C ASP A 38 7.68 -7.13 12.41
N THR A 39 8.89 -7.47 11.95
CA THR A 39 10.15 -6.89 12.41
C THR A 39 10.74 -5.85 11.45
N THR A 40 10.10 -5.63 10.30
CA THR A 40 10.64 -4.84 9.19
C THR A 40 9.97 -3.48 9.09
N TYR A 41 10.76 -2.45 8.77
CA TYR A 41 10.26 -1.09 8.55
C TYR A 41 9.95 -0.83 7.07
N TRP A 42 8.83 -0.15 6.87
CA TRP A 42 8.26 0.18 5.58
C TRP A 42 7.92 1.67 5.54
N ARG A 43 8.08 2.23 4.35
CA ARG A 43 7.68 3.57 3.96
C ARG A 43 6.38 3.49 3.19
N VAL A 44 5.33 4.10 3.74
CA VAL A 44 4.06 4.22 3.04
C VAL A 44 4.04 5.54 2.28
N ALA A 45 3.71 5.48 1.00
CA ALA A 45 3.61 6.63 0.13
C ALA A 45 2.48 6.43 -0.90
N TRP A 46 1.98 7.53 -1.43
CA TRP A 46 0.90 7.55 -2.41
C TRP A 46 1.35 8.29 -3.66
N ILE A 47 1.00 7.75 -4.82
CA ILE A 47 1.36 8.30 -6.13
C ILE A 47 0.16 9.02 -6.71
N GLU A 48 0.27 10.34 -6.91
CA GLU A 48 -0.88 11.16 -7.33
C GLU A 48 -1.41 10.78 -8.72
N THR A 49 -0.55 10.44 -9.67
CA THR A 49 -0.97 10.19 -11.06
C THR A 49 -1.65 8.85 -11.25
N THR A 50 -1.30 7.85 -10.44
CA THR A 50 -1.86 6.49 -10.54
C THR A 50 -2.85 6.19 -9.42
N SER A 51 -3.04 7.13 -8.49
CA SER A 51 -3.82 6.95 -7.27
C SER A 51 -3.35 5.76 -6.42
N GLU A 52 -2.12 5.26 -6.61
CA GLU A 52 -1.61 4.06 -5.95
C GLU A 52 -1.08 4.37 -4.56
N LEU A 53 -1.67 3.79 -3.52
CA LEU A 53 -1.11 3.75 -2.18
C LEU A 53 -0.23 2.50 -2.04
N TYR A 54 1.04 2.69 -1.70
CA TYR A 54 2.00 1.61 -1.59
C TYR A 54 2.86 1.73 -0.34
N ALA A 55 3.44 0.60 0.08
CA ALA A 55 4.44 0.50 1.11
C ALA A 55 5.72 -0.08 0.51
N ALA A 56 6.83 0.64 0.59
CA ALA A 56 8.15 0.16 0.17
C ALA A 56 9.00 -0.13 1.39
N GLU A 57 9.72 -1.24 1.38
CA GLU A 57 10.59 -1.58 2.49
C GLU A 57 11.77 -0.61 2.60
N GLN A 58 12.17 -0.24 3.81
CA GLN A 58 13.42 0.48 3.99
C GLN A 58 14.63 -0.39 3.64
N LYS A 59 15.67 0.25 3.09
CA LYS A 59 16.91 -0.38 2.62
C LYS A 59 17.46 -1.42 3.63
N PRO A 60 18.11 -2.50 3.16
CA PRO A 60 18.64 -2.70 1.80
C PRO A 60 17.69 -3.34 0.78
N SER A 61 16.43 -3.60 1.15
CA SER A 61 15.51 -4.36 0.30
C SER A 61 14.94 -3.59 -0.89
N ASP A 62 14.51 -4.32 -1.92
CA ASP A 62 13.83 -3.80 -3.11
C ASP A 62 12.38 -4.32 -3.20
N ARG A 63 11.74 -4.45 -2.03
CA ARG A 63 10.38 -4.98 -1.90
C ARG A 63 9.38 -3.86 -1.70
N TYR A 64 8.18 -4.05 -2.25
CA TYR A 64 7.06 -3.15 -2.11
C TYR A 64 5.74 -3.92 -2.02
N ILE A 65 4.71 -3.26 -1.50
CA ILE A 65 3.35 -3.75 -1.41
C ILE A 65 2.45 -2.64 -1.93
N VAL A 66 1.62 -2.91 -2.93
CA VAL A 66 0.53 -1.99 -3.26
C VAL A 66 -0.61 -2.30 -2.31
N LEU A 67 -1.01 -1.31 -1.51
CA LEU A 67 -2.05 -1.48 -0.50
C LEU A 67 -3.43 -1.37 -1.14
N THR A 68 -3.65 -0.31 -1.90
CA THR A 68 -4.93 0.00 -2.56
C THR A 68 -4.75 1.15 -3.56
N TRP A 69 -5.82 1.51 -4.27
CA TRP A 69 -5.92 2.72 -5.06
C TRP A 69 -6.90 3.67 -4.39
N LEU A 70 -6.44 4.87 -4.07
CA LEU A 70 -7.24 5.90 -3.39
C LEU A 70 -7.09 7.21 -4.15
N ASP A 71 -8.19 7.92 -4.34
CA ASP A 71 -8.12 9.27 -4.87
C ASP A 71 -7.58 10.25 -3.84
N LYS A 72 -7.10 11.41 -4.31
CA LYS A 72 -6.51 12.46 -3.46
C LYS A 72 -7.36 12.81 -2.25
N LYS A 73 -8.69 12.85 -2.41
CA LYS A 73 -9.63 13.16 -1.32
C LYS A 73 -9.61 12.06 -0.25
N GLU A 74 -9.63 10.80 -0.66
CA GLU A 74 -9.65 9.66 0.24
C GLU A 74 -8.33 9.51 1.00
N VAL A 75 -7.19 9.73 0.32
CA VAL A 75 -5.88 9.74 0.96
C VAL A 75 -5.80 10.82 2.03
N ASN A 76 -6.31 12.03 1.78
CA ASN A 76 -6.32 13.11 2.77
C ASN A 76 -7.21 12.78 3.99
N GLU A 77 -8.35 12.13 3.77
CA GLU A 77 -9.20 11.67 4.87
C GLU A 77 -8.57 10.52 5.65
N LEU A 78 -7.88 9.60 4.97
CA LEU A 78 -7.10 8.53 5.58
C LEU A 78 -5.97 9.11 6.44
N MET A 79 -5.27 10.13 5.93
CA MET A 79 -4.23 10.85 6.66
C MET A 79 -4.76 11.43 7.96
N LYS A 80 -5.91 12.13 7.95
CA LYS A 80 -6.47 12.74 9.15
C LYS A 80 -6.75 11.72 10.26
N LYS A 81 -7.06 10.48 9.87
CA LYS A 81 -7.35 9.39 10.78
C LYS A 81 -6.11 8.77 11.42
N TRP A 82 -4.90 9.28 11.15
CA TRP A 82 -3.60 8.90 11.76
C TRP A 82 -3.68 7.55 12.45
N PHE A 83 -3.39 6.45 11.73
CA PHE A 83 -3.37 5.14 12.36
C PHE A 83 -2.32 5.14 13.47
N ASP A 84 -2.82 5.26 14.70
CA ASP A 84 -2.02 5.31 15.91
C ASP A 84 -1.27 3.99 16.04
N GLY A 85 0.05 4.10 15.92
CA GLY A 85 0.96 2.97 15.91
C GLY A 85 1.17 2.38 14.52
N ASN A 86 2.11 2.96 13.76
CA ASN A 86 3.18 2.28 13.01
C ASN A 86 2.95 0.81 12.57
N ASN A 87 1.77 0.43 12.12
CA ASN A 87 1.42 -0.97 11.93
C ASN A 87 0.83 -1.15 10.54
N LEU A 88 1.70 -1.54 9.62
CA LEU A 88 1.35 -1.82 8.24
C LEU A 88 0.32 -2.95 8.16
N SER A 89 0.33 -3.88 9.12
CA SER A 89 -0.66 -4.97 9.17
C SER A 89 -2.09 -4.46 9.31
N ALA A 90 -2.33 -3.36 10.04
CA ALA A 90 -3.66 -2.77 10.16
C ALA A 90 -4.17 -2.20 8.83
N LEU A 91 -3.28 -1.56 8.05
CA LEU A 91 -3.61 -1.11 6.69
C LEU A 91 -3.86 -2.31 5.76
N LEU A 92 -3.04 -3.35 5.85
CA LEU A 92 -3.26 -4.57 5.07
C LEU A 92 -4.59 -5.24 5.42
N HIS A 93 -4.97 -5.34 6.69
CA HIS A 93 -6.28 -5.85 7.09
C HIS A 93 -7.44 -4.97 6.65
N ARG A 94 -7.27 -3.64 6.64
CA ARG A 94 -8.28 -2.68 6.18
C ARG A 94 -8.60 -2.83 4.69
N PHE A 95 -7.58 -3.13 3.88
CA PHE A 95 -7.67 -3.17 2.42
C PHE A 95 -7.56 -4.58 1.83
N ALA A 96 -7.31 -5.59 2.65
CA ALA A 96 -7.45 -6.98 2.25
C ALA A 96 -8.91 -7.19 1.82
N PRO A 97 -9.16 -7.89 0.70
CA PRO A 97 -10.49 -8.35 0.40
C PRO A 97 -10.96 -9.19 1.59
N GLU A 98 -12.12 -8.84 2.16
CA GLU A 98 -12.72 -9.66 3.21
C GLU A 98 -12.77 -11.11 2.71
N PRO A 99 -12.42 -12.12 3.53
CA PRO A 99 -12.81 -13.48 3.18
C PRO A 99 -14.33 -13.43 2.94
N PRO A 100 -14.86 -14.05 1.87
CA PRO A 100 -16.28 -14.02 1.61
C PRO A 100 -16.98 -14.50 2.88
N THR A 101 -17.69 -13.57 3.53
CA THR A 101 -18.56 -13.88 4.66
C THR A 101 -19.39 -15.07 4.23
N GLN A 102 -19.13 -16.24 4.82
CA GLN A 102 -20.00 -17.40 4.68
C GLN A 102 -21.37 -16.91 5.15
N ALA A 103 -22.21 -16.57 4.18
CA ALA A 103 -23.59 -16.22 4.43
C ALA A 103 -24.18 -17.37 5.23
N ALA A 104 -24.63 -17.06 6.44
CA ALA A 104 -25.36 -17.97 7.29
C ALA A 104 -26.46 -18.64 6.45
N LEU A 105 -26.38 -19.97 6.34
CA LEU A 105 -27.47 -20.78 5.83
C LEU A 105 -28.71 -20.51 6.70
N PRO A 106 -29.81 -19.97 6.14
CA PRO A 106 -31.09 -20.04 6.85
C PRO A 106 -31.50 -21.52 6.90
N THR A 107 -31.72 -22.02 8.12
CA THR A 107 -32.25 -23.37 8.40
C THR A 107 -33.75 -23.41 8.09
#